data_AF-K1SWB0-F1
#
_entry.id   AF-K1SWB0-F1
#
_cell.length_a   1.000
_cell.length_b   1.000
_cell.length_c   1.000
_cell.angle_alpha   90.00
_cell.angle_beta   90.00
_cell.angle_gamma   90.00
#
_symmetry.space_group_name_H-M   'P 1'
#
loop_
_entity.id
_entity.type
_entity.pdbx_description
1 polymer ?
#
loop_
_entity_poly.entity_id
_entity_poly.type
_entity_poly.pdbx_seq_one_letter_code
_entity_poly.pdbx_strand_id
1 'polypeptide(L)'
;DDNWGNVRRVPNAKERKHKGGWGLYYHVDYVGAPRNSKMLNVTPVQNPWEQLTLAYENGIDRLWILNMGDLKPMVYPISQFMDMAWNPRKYDVNNITRHTRDWCAQQFGESQADEAARILNLICKYNGRCTPEMLNKNTYSLENGEWQEVVNQYLQLEADALRQYNSLPASYHDAYRQIILFPIELMSNLHQMYFAQAQNHALYKQGNPKANVWADECERLFKRDSLICDYYNHKMAGGKWNGMMTQKHIGYKSWNDDFEKDTCPELFRVTSKDGVIISENNGVVEIEAPYYSSKTDAAEAKWTEIPFMGKSVSAMTLMPYTKSVKGASITYKFKMQVRQ
;
A
#
# COMPACT_ATOMS: atom_id res chain seq x y z
N ASP A 1 -22.70 -9.84 10.23
CA ASP A 1 -21.62 -9.14 10.97
C ASP A 1 -21.93 -7.64 10.91
N ASP A 2 -20.97 -6.78 11.17
CA ASP A 2 -21.05 -5.32 11.04
C ASP A 2 -20.62 -4.80 9.66
N ASN A 3 -20.56 -5.70 8.68
CA ASN A 3 -20.00 -5.51 7.34
C ASN A 3 -18.47 -5.38 7.27
N TRP A 4 -17.78 -5.47 8.42
CA TRP A 4 -16.32 -5.41 8.55
C TRP A 4 -15.77 -6.66 9.24
N GLY A 5 -16.52 -7.76 9.21
CA GLY A 5 -16.13 -9.04 9.78
C GLY A 5 -16.46 -9.23 11.26
N ASN A 6 -17.01 -8.25 11.99
CA ASN A 6 -17.29 -8.43 13.41
C ASN A 6 -18.74 -8.90 13.65
N VAL A 7 -18.91 -10.06 14.28
CA VAL A 7 -20.21 -10.62 14.66
C VAL A 7 -20.87 -9.73 15.70
N ARG A 8 -21.98 -9.09 15.31
CA ARG A 8 -22.68 -8.10 16.15
C ARG A 8 -23.40 -8.68 17.36
N ARG A 9 -23.85 -9.93 17.25
CA ARG A 9 -24.67 -10.60 18.27
C ARG A 9 -24.57 -12.11 18.11
N VAL A 10 -24.51 -12.79 19.25
CA VAL A 10 -24.65 -14.24 19.34
C VAL A 10 -25.88 -14.58 20.20
N PRO A 11 -26.55 -15.72 19.97
CA PRO A 11 -27.73 -16.08 20.75
C PRO A 11 -27.35 -16.45 22.20
N ASN A 12 -28.14 -15.98 23.15
CA ASN A 12 -27.98 -16.37 24.55
C ASN A 12 -28.44 -17.83 24.80
N ALA A 13 -28.28 -18.32 26.03
CA ALA A 13 -28.63 -19.70 26.40
C ALA A 13 -30.10 -20.09 26.13
N LYS A 14 -31.04 -19.15 26.24
CA LYS A 14 -32.46 -19.38 25.94
C LYS A 14 -32.69 -19.37 24.42
N GLU A 15 -32.11 -18.41 23.73
CA GLU A 15 -32.21 -18.24 22.27
C GLU A 15 -31.59 -19.40 21.50
N ARG A 16 -30.50 -20.00 21.99
CA ARG A 16 -29.88 -21.21 21.41
C ARG A 16 -30.83 -22.42 21.31
N LYS A 17 -31.91 -22.44 22.10
CA LYS A 17 -32.94 -23.49 22.05
C LYS A 17 -33.97 -23.28 20.95
N HIS A 18 -33.85 -22.22 20.14
CA HIS A 18 -34.75 -21.97 19.03
C HIS A 18 -34.67 -23.09 17.99
N LYS A 19 -35.83 -23.71 17.65
CA LYS A 19 -35.88 -24.91 16.79
C LYS A 19 -35.35 -24.69 15.38
N GLY A 20 -35.45 -23.47 14.85
CA GLY A 20 -34.89 -23.11 13.55
C GLY A 20 -33.37 -22.90 13.56
N GLY A 21 -32.76 -22.80 14.75
CA GLY A 21 -31.37 -22.43 14.95
C GLY A 21 -31.03 -21.02 14.44
N TRP A 22 -29.73 -20.74 14.28
CA TRP A 22 -29.21 -19.42 13.95
C TRP A 22 -28.25 -19.48 12.77
N GLY A 23 -28.23 -18.40 11.98
CA GLY A 23 -27.33 -18.24 10.84
C GLY A 23 -26.44 -17.00 10.96
N LEU A 24 -25.40 -16.97 10.15
CA LEU A 24 -24.42 -15.91 10.02
C LEU A 24 -24.42 -15.39 8.58
N TYR A 25 -24.54 -14.08 8.43
CA TYR A 25 -24.16 -13.37 7.20
C TYR A 25 -22.88 -12.59 7.50
N TYR A 26 -21.82 -12.81 6.74
CA TYR A 26 -20.46 -12.30 6.98
C TYR A 26 -19.93 -11.57 5.74
N HIS A 27 -19.03 -10.61 5.90
CA HIS A 27 -18.48 -9.82 4.79
C HIS A 27 -16.96 -9.95 4.70
N VAL A 28 -16.47 -10.06 3.47
CA VAL A 28 -15.06 -9.76 3.10
C VAL A 28 -14.97 -8.71 1.99
N ASP A 29 -16.12 -8.16 1.61
CA ASP A 29 -16.33 -7.07 0.67
C ASP A 29 -17.51 -6.22 1.17
N TYR A 30 -17.48 -4.91 0.99
CA TYR A 30 -18.59 -4.07 1.43
C TYR A 30 -18.75 -2.77 0.65
N VAL A 31 -20.01 -2.42 0.38
CA VAL A 31 -20.44 -1.11 -0.12
C VAL A 31 -21.22 -0.40 0.98
N GLY A 32 -20.65 0.67 1.53
CA GLY A 32 -21.27 1.42 2.61
C GLY A 32 -20.28 2.15 3.51
N ALA A 33 -20.70 2.40 4.75
CA ALA A 33 -19.95 3.20 5.72
C ALA A 33 -18.84 2.43 6.47
N PRO A 34 -17.75 3.10 6.89
CA PRO A 34 -17.42 4.51 6.65
C PRO A 34 -16.95 4.79 5.21
N ARG A 35 -16.52 3.75 4.49
CA ARG A 35 -16.16 3.79 3.08
C ARG A 35 -16.26 2.39 2.48
N ASN A 36 -16.53 2.31 1.18
CA ASN A 36 -16.48 1.05 0.45
C ASN A 36 -15.12 0.33 0.63
N SER A 37 -15.16 -0.99 0.61
CA SER A 37 -14.00 -1.88 0.54
C SER A 37 -14.28 -2.93 -0.53
N LYS A 38 -13.79 -2.68 -1.74
CA LYS A 38 -14.13 -3.43 -2.97
C LYS A 38 -12.92 -3.92 -3.75
N MET A 39 -11.77 -3.27 -3.63
CA MET A 39 -10.66 -3.48 -4.59
C MET A 39 -9.88 -4.78 -4.34
N LEU A 40 -9.56 -5.08 -3.08
CA LEU A 40 -8.70 -6.22 -2.72
C LEU A 40 -9.23 -6.96 -1.48
N ASN A 41 -8.72 -8.17 -1.25
CA ASN A 41 -8.84 -8.80 0.05
C ASN A 41 -8.11 -7.95 1.12
N VAL A 42 -8.89 -7.45 2.07
CA VAL A 42 -8.44 -6.69 3.26
C VAL A 42 -8.72 -7.43 4.56
N THR A 43 -9.05 -8.71 4.50
CA THR A 43 -9.41 -9.52 5.66
C THR A 43 -8.21 -10.34 6.14
N PRO A 44 -7.61 -10.01 7.31
CA PRO A 44 -6.54 -10.83 7.89
C PRO A 44 -7.02 -12.25 8.16
N VAL A 45 -6.16 -13.24 7.94
CA VAL A 45 -6.48 -14.67 8.13
C VAL A 45 -7.05 -14.95 9.52
N GLN A 46 -6.57 -14.24 10.53
CA GLN A 46 -6.93 -14.42 11.92
C GLN A 46 -8.36 -13.97 12.22
N ASN A 47 -8.84 -12.92 11.55
CA ASN A 47 -10.10 -12.27 11.91
C ASN A 47 -11.31 -13.17 11.63
N PRO A 48 -11.46 -13.78 10.43
CA PRO A 48 -12.51 -14.76 10.20
C PRO A 48 -12.42 -15.94 11.15
N TRP A 49 -11.22 -16.47 11.42
CA TRP A 49 -11.13 -17.62 12.31
C TRP A 49 -11.67 -17.32 13.71
N GLU A 50 -11.30 -16.18 14.29
CA GLU A 50 -11.75 -15.80 15.63
C GLU A 50 -13.27 -15.58 15.65
N GLN A 51 -13.81 -14.85 14.67
CA GLN A 51 -15.24 -14.52 14.60
C GLN A 51 -16.13 -15.72 14.24
N LEU A 52 -15.67 -16.60 13.35
CA LEU A 52 -16.41 -17.80 12.96
C LEU A 52 -16.37 -18.87 14.06
N THR A 53 -15.26 -18.98 14.78
CA THR A 53 -15.17 -19.82 15.99
C THR A 53 -16.16 -19.32 17.04
N LEU A 54 -16.17 -18.01 17.32
CA LEU A 54 -17.12 -17.37 18.22
C LEU A 54 -18.58 -17.67 17.83
N ALA A 55 -18.92 -17.51 16.54
CA ALA A 55 -20.26 -17.77 16.03
C ALA A 55 -20.67 -19.23 16.25
N TYR A 56 -19.80 -20.18 15.87
CA TYR A 56 -20.06 -21.60 16.01
C TYR A 56 -20.21 -22.04 17.47
N GLU A 57 -19.31 -21.60 18.36
CA GLU A 57 -19.36 -21.96 19.79
C GLU A 57 -20.62 -21.43 20.49
N ASN A 58 -21.19 -20.34 19.96
CA ASN A 58 -22.48 -19.82 20.41
C ASN A 58 -23.68 -20.39 19.63
N GLY A 59 -23.52 -21.49 18.88
CA GLY A 59 -24.64 -22.21 18.26
C GLY A 59 -25.23 -21.52 17.02
N ILE A 60 -24.45 -20.68 16.34
CA ILE A 60 -24.77 -20.20 15.00
C ILE A 60 -24.22 -21.23 14.00
N ASP A 61 -24.99 -22.28 13.71
CA ASP A 61 -24.52 -23.47 12.98
C ASP A 61 -25.46 -23.93 11.84
N ARG A 62 -26.54 -23.18 11.55
CA ARG A 62 -27.54 -23.61 10.55
C ARG A 62 -27.28 -23.10 9.15
N LEU A 63 -26.81 -21.88 9.01
CA LEU A 63 -26.62 -21.24 7.72
C LEU A 63 -25.53 -20.19 7.83
N TRP A 64 -24.46 -20.34 7.06
CA TRP A 64 -23.38 -19.36 6.94
C TRP A 64 -23.34 -18.88 5.48
N ILE A 65 -23.46 -17.56 5.28
CA ILE A 65 -23.38 -16.91 3.98
C ILE A 65 -22.29 -15.84 4.03
N LEU A 66 -21.46 -15.81 3.00
CA LEU A 66 -20.38 -14.84 2.83
C LEU A 66 -20.69 -13.89 1.67
N ASN A 67 -20.66 -12.59 1.94
CA ASN A 67 -20.53 -11.58 0.90
C ASN A 67 -19.08 -11.54 0.42
N MET A 68 -18.87 -11.90 -0.84
CA MET A 68 -17.57 -12.09 -1.46
C MET A 68 -17.26 -11.07 -2.57
N GLY A 69 -18.09 -10.03 -2.72
CA GLY A 69 -18.00 -9.07 -3.82
C GLY A 69 -18.05 -9.79 -5.17
N ASP A 70 -17.08 -9.48 -6.03
CA ASP A 70 -16.92 -10.05 -7.38
C ASP A 70 -16.30 -11.46 -7.40
N LEU A 71 -16.27 -12.17 -6.26
CA LEU A 71 -15.58 -13.45 -6.02
C LEU A 71 -14.04 -13.31 -6.04
N LYS A 72 -13.46 -12.74 -7.10
CA LYS A 72 -12.05 -12.38 -7.15
C LYS A 72 -11.88 -10.93 -6.68
N PRO A 73 -10.83 -10.60 -5.90
CA PRO A 73 -9.69 -11.44 -5.51
C PRO A 73 -9.87 -12.18 -4.16
N MET A 74 -11.11 -12.41 -3.70
CA MET A 74 -11.44 -13.01 -2.39
C MET A 74 -11.24 -14.53 -2.32
N VAL A 75 -10.44 -15.12 -3.21
CA VAL A 75 -10.34 -16.59 -3.36
C VAL A 75 -9.88 -17.30 -2.08
N TYR A 76 -8.92 -16.73 -1.35
CA TYR A 76 -8.46 -17.29 -0.07
C TYR A 76 -9.52 -17.22 1.04
N PRO A 77 -10.07 -16.03 1.39
CA PRO A 77 -11.08 -15.96 2.45
C PRO A 77 -12.35 -16.76 2.12
N ILE A 78 -12.73 -16.91 0.84
CA ILE A 78 -13.82 -17.82 0.45
C ILE A 78 -13.47 -19.27 0.85
N SER A 79 -12.28 -19.77 0.49
CA SER A 79 -11.86 -21.13 0.87
C SER A 79 -11.82 -21.31 2.39
N GLN A 80 -11.25 -20.33 3.11
CA GLN A 80 -11.20 -20.37 4.57
C GLN A 80 -12.60 -20.42 5.19
N PHE A 81 -13.51 -19.56 4.74
CA PHE A 81 -14.88 -19.52 5.23
C PHE A 81 -15.61 -20.84 5.01
N MET A 82 -15.49 -21.42 3.81
CA MET A 82 -16.15 -22.70 3.46
C MET A 82 -15.57 -23.88 4.26
N ASP A 83 -14.24 -23.95 4.41
CA ASP A 83 -13.59 -25.01 5.19
C ASP A 83 -13.97 -24.93 6.67
N MET A 84 -14.06 -23.71 7.21
CA MET A 84 -14.52 -23.48 8.58
C MET A 84 -16.01 -23.78 8.74
N ALA A 85 -16.86 -23.44 7.77
CA ALA A 85 -18.28 -23.79 7.80
C ALA A 85 -18.48 -25.32 7.83
N TRP A 86 -17.63 -26.06 7.11
CA TRP A 86 -17.66 -27.51 7.06
C TRP A 86 -17.21 -28.16 8.38
N ASN A 87 -16.08 -27.72 8.94
CA ASN A 87 -15.58 -28.22 10.22
C ASN A 87 -14.86 -27.11 11.02
N PRO A 88 -15.61 -26.33 11.82
CA PRO A 88 -15.07 -25.19 12.57
C PRO A 88 -14.01 -25.59 13.62
N ARG A 89 -14.03 -26.85 14.07
CA ARG A 89 -13.10 -27.38 15.08
C ARG A 89 -11.82 -27.96 14.47
N LYS A 90 -11.67 -27.95 13.14
CA LYS A 90 -10.46 -28.45 12.47
C LYS A 90 -9.22 -27.63 12.81
N TYR A 91 -9.39 -26.32 12.96
CA TYR A 91 -8.30 -25.40 13.27
C TYR A 91 -8.56 -24.67 14.59
N ASP A 92 -7.56 -24.66 15.46
CA ASP A 92 -7.51 -23.94 16.73
C ASP A 92 -6.44 -22.84 16.71
N VAL A 93 -6.32 -22.10 17.81
CA VAL A 93 -5.39 -20.96 17.91
C VAL A 93 -3.92 -21.36 17.66
N ASN A 94 -3.55 -22.60 17.97
CA ASN A 94 -2.17 -23.08 17.83
C ASN A 94 -1.85 -23.52 16.40
N ASN A 95 -2.86 -23.73 15.55
CA ASN A 95 -2.67 -24.24 14.19
C ASN A 95 -3.45 -23.48 13.11
N ILE A 96 -4.00 -22.30 13.43
CA ILE A 96 -4.75 -21.46 12.48
C ILE A 96 -3.98 -21.20 11.17
N THR A 97 -2.67 -20.95 11.26
CA THR A 97 -1.81 -20.68 10.08
C THR A 97 -1.61 -21.92 9.21
N ARG A 98 -1.92 -23.12 9.72
CA ARG A 98 -1.86 -24.36 8.95
C ARG A 98 -2.87 -24.38 7.80
N HIS A 99 -4.05 -23.76 7.97
CA HIS A 99 -5.00 -23.63 6.87
C HIS A 99 -4.38 -22.88 5.69
N THR A 100 -3.75 -21.73 5.96
CA THR A 100 -3.06 -20.93 4.92
C THR A 100 -1.96 -21.74 4.24
N ARG A 101 -1.17 -22.49 5.02
CA ARG A 101 -0.12 -23.36 4.51
C ARG A 101 -0.65 -24.46 3.59
N ASP A 102 -1.61 -25.24 4.06
CA ASP A 102 -2.19 -26.36 3.32
C ASP A 102 -2.88 -25.86 2.04
N TRP A 103 -3.54 -24.71 2.11
CA TRP A 103 -4.14 -24.07 0.94
C TRP A 103 -3.08 -23.62 -0.08
N CYS A 104 -1.99 -22.98 0.37
CA CYS A 104 -0.87 -22.61 -0.51
C CYS A 104 -0.16 -23.82 -1.11
N ALA A 105 -0.02 -24.92 -0.36
CA ALA A 105 0.50 -26.19 -0.88
C ALA A 105 -0.36 -26.73 -2.02
N GLN A 106 -1.69 -26.63 -1.89
CA GLN A 106 -2.62 -27.01 -2.95
C GLN A 106 -2.47 -26.13 -4.21
N GLN A 107 -2.25 -24.82 -4.05
CA GLN A 107 -2.17 -23.91 -5.19
C GLN A 107 -0.80 -23.91 -5.89
N PHE A 108 0.29 -24.05 -5.14
CA PHE A 108 1.65 -23.79 -5.62
C PHE A 108 2.63 -24.96 -5.43
N GLY A 109 2.19 -26.05 -4.79
CA GLY A 109 3.01 -27.21 -4.46
C GLY A 109 3.70 -27.12 -3.10
N GLU A 110 4.03 -28.28 -2.53
CA GLU A 110 4.60 -28.39 -1.18
C GLU A 110 5.89 -27.60 -0.96
N SER A 111 6.77 -27.57 -1.96
CA SER A 111 8.06 -26.87 -1.86
C SER A 111 7.92 -25.34 -1.78
N GLN A 112 6.74 -24.80 -2.10
CA GLN A 112 6.45 -23.37 -2.15
C GLN A 112 5.45 -22.94 -1.06
N ALA A 113 4.86 -23.91 -0.36
CA ALA A 113 3.73 -23.71 0.54
C ALA A 113 4.05 -22.75 1.70
N ASP A 114 5.17 -22.98 2.39
CA ASP A 114 5.49 -22.25 3.61
C ASP A 114 5.75 -20.75 3.34
N GLU A 115 6.51 -20.45 2.29
CA GLU A 115 6.80 -19.06 1.92
C GLU A 115 5.56 -18.36 1.33
N ALA A 116 4.79 -19.04 0.48
CA ALA A 116 3.57 -18.47 -0.07
C ALA A 116 2.54 -18.19 1.05
N ALA A 117 2.45 -19.07 2.05
CA ALA A 117 1.56 -18.90 3.19
C ALA A 117 2.03 -17.77 4.12
N ARG A 118 3.34 -17.63 4.35
CA ARG A 118 3.91 -16.48 5.09
C ARG A 118 3.53 -15.18 4.38
N ILE A 119 3.75 -15.12 3.07
CA ILE A 119 3.47 -13.93 2.27
C ILE A 119 1.98 -13.62 2.26
N LEU A 120 1.11 -14.61 1.98
CA LEU A 120 -0.34 -14.47 1.97
C LEU A 120 -0.87 -13.98 3.32
N ASN A 121 -0.38 -14.55 4.41
CA ASN A 121 -0.75 -14.13 5.76
C ASN A 121 -0.35 -12.68 6.03
N LEU A 122 0.87 -12.27 5.63
CA LEU A 122 1.35 -10.90 5.82
C LEU A 122 0.59 -9.88 4.98
N ILE A 123 0.32 -10.16 3.69
CA ILE A 123 -0.45 -9.22 2.87
C ILE A 123 -1.88 -9.06 3.39
N CYS A 124 -2.53 -10.15 3.84
CA CYS A 124 -3.85 -10.06 4.46
C CYS A 124 -3.81 -9.22 5.75
N LYS A 125 -2.78 -9.42 6.59
CA LYS A 125 -2.56 -8.63 7.80
C LYS A 125 -2.33 -7.15 7.49
N TYR A 126 -1.48 -6.84 6.51
CA TYR A 126 -1.14 -5.47 6.17
C TYR A 126 -2.35 -4.73 5.57
N ASN A 127 -3.09 -5.38 4.67
CA ASN A 127 -4.29 -4.81 4.08
C ASN A 127 -5.41 -4.62 5.11
N GLY A 128 -5.46 -5.44 6.17
CA GLY A 128 -6.37 -5.24 7.29
C GLY A 128 -6.06 -4.04 8.17
N ARG A 129 -4.88 -3.40 8.04
CA ARG A 129 -4.57 -2.14 8.73
C ARG A 129 -5.37 -0.98 8.14
N CYS A 130 -5.47 -0.93 6.81
CA CYS A 130 -6.17 0.10 6.07
C CYS A 130 -6.49 -0.39 4.66
N THR A 131 -7.75 -0.24 4.23
CA THR A 131 -8.16 -0.66 2.88
C THR A 131 -7.53 0.26 1.82
N PRO A 132 -7.41 -0.20 0.55
CA PRO A 132 -6.97 0.64 -0.56
C PRO A 132 -7.72 1.98 -0.63
N GLU A 133 -9.04 1.93 -0.42
CA GLU A 133 -9.95 3.08 -0.53
C GLU A 133 -9.83 4.06 0.64
N MET A 134 -9.47 3.57 1.83
CA MET A 134 -9.32 4.40 3.04
C MET A 134 -7.91 4.98 3.19
N LEU A 135 -6.91 4.32 2.61
CA LEU A 135 -5.51 4.74 2.62
C LEU A 135 -5.37 6.13 2.00
N ASN A 136 -4.65 7.02 2.68
CA ASN A 136 -4.29 8.34 2.17
C ASN A 136 -3.02 8.85 2.87
N LYS A 137 -2.49 10.01 2.45
CA LYS A 137 -1.26 10.61 3.01
C LYS A 137 -1.25 10.82 4.53
N ASN A 138 -2.41 10.86 5.20
CA ASN A 138 -2.53 11.07 6.64
C ASN A 138 -2.75 9.77 7.42
N THR A 139 -2.77 8.60 6.77
CA THR A 139 -3.03 7.31 7.43
C THR A 139 -1.93 6.95 8.43
N TYR A 140 -0.67 7.21 8.09
CA TYR A 140 0.49 6.96 8.97
C TYR A 140 1.20 8.27 9.28
N SER A 141 2.04 8.27 10.31
CA SER A 141 2.83 9.43 10.69
C SER A 141 4.15 9.52 9.91
N LEU A 142 4.45 10.71 9.36
CA LEU A 142 5.76 11.01 8.78
C LEU A 142 6.79 11.35 9.86
N GLU A 143 6.34 12.02 10.92
CA GLU A 143 7.21 12.66 11.92
C GLU A 143 7.98 11.62 12.74
N ASN A 144 7.33 10.52 13.10
CA ASN A 144 7.96 9.42 13.86
C ASN A 144 8.55 8.32 12.97
N GLY A 145 8.49 8.46 11.64
CA GLY A 145 9.00 7.49 10.68
C GLY A 145 8.09 6.30 10.35
N GLU A 146 6.87 6.22 10.91
CA GLU A 146 5.93 5.11 10.68
C GLU A 146 5.63 4.88 9.20
N TRP A 147 5.42 5.97 8.43
CA TRP A 147 5.24 5.88 6.99
C TRP A 147 6.38 5.14 6.29
N GLN A 148 7.63 5.48 6.62
CA GLN A 148 8.80 4.85 6.02
C GLN A 148 8.90 3.39 6.42
N GLU A 149 8.58 3.06 7.67
CA GLU A 149 8.54 1.69 8.16
C GLU A 149 7.53 0.85 7.38
N VAL A 150 6.29 1.33 7.23
CA VAL A 150 5.23 0.58 6.55
C VAL A 150 5.53 0.43 5.05
N VAL A 151 6.07 1.47 4.39
CA VAL A 151 6.54 1.37 3.00
C VAL A 151 7.64 0.31 2.87
N ASN A 152 8.62 0.30 3.79
CA ASN A 152 9.68 -0.71 3.77
C ASN A 152 9.16 -2.13 4.01
N GLN A 153 8.15 -2.30 4.88
CA GLN A 153 7.49 -3.60 5.09
C GLN A 153 6.83 -4.12 3.81
N TYR A 154 6.13 -3.27 3.06
CA TYR A 154 5.52 -3.64 1.77
C TYR A 154 6.56 -3.90 0.68
N LEU A 155 7.59 -3.06 0.55
CA LEU A 155 8.68 -3.25 -0.40
C LEU A 155 9.44 -4.55 -0.15
N GLN A 156 9.70 -4.89 1.12
CA GLN A 156 10.32 -6.16 1.48
C GLN A 156 9.43 -7.34 1.09
N LEU A 157 8.12 -7.24 1.34
CA LEU A 157 7.16 -8.28 0.98
C LEU A 157 7.03 -8.44 -0.55
N GLU A 158 7.07 -7.34 -1.31
CA GLU A 158 7.10 -7.35 -2.78
C GLU A 158 8.37 -8.03 -3.30
N ALA A 159 9.53 -7.73 -2.72
CA ALA A 159 10.79 -8.38 -3.07
C ALA A 159 10.80 -9.88 -2.76
N ASP A 160 10.21 -10.29 -1.63
CA ASP A 160 10.05 -11.71 -1.28
C ASP A 160 9.11 -12.42 -2.27
N ALA A 161 7.97 -11.79 -2.58
CA ALA A 161 6.99 -12.33 -3.52
C ALA A 161 7.54 -12.47 -4.94
N LEU A 162 8.35 -11.51 -5.41
CA LEU A 162 9.03 -11.57 -6.71
C LEU A 162 10.10 -12.66 -6.73
N ARG A 163 10.87 -12.83 -5.64
CA ARG A 163 11.83 -13.93 -5.51
C ARG A 163 11.14 -15.28 -5.61
N GLN A 164 10.04 -15.47 -4.89
CA GLN A 164 9.25 -16.70 -4.97
C GLN A 164 8.65 -16.89 -6.37
N TYR A 165 8.06 -15.83 -6.97
CA TYR A 165 7.52 -15.88 -8.34
C TYR A 165 8.54 -16.39 -9.36
N ASN A 166 9.77 -15.89 -9.30
CA ASN A 166 10.85 -16.31 -10.21
C ASN A 166 11.35 -17.74 -9.97
N SER A 167 11.09 -18.31 -8.79
CA SER A 167 11.41 -19.71 -8.48
C SER A 167 10.32 -20.70 -8.93
N LEU A 168 9.11 -20.21 -9.23
CA LEU A 168 7.98 -21.06 -9.61
C LEU A 168 8.10 -21.55 -11.05
N PRO A 169 7.67 -22.80 -11.33
CA PRO A 169 7.41 -23.23 -12.70
C PRO A 169 6.42 -22.27 -13.38
N ALA A 170 6.63 -22.00 -14.68
CA ALA A 170 5.82 -21.05 -15.44
C ALA A 170 4.31 -21.34 -15.40
N SER A 171 3.91 -22.60 -15.23
CA SER A 171 2.51 -23.01 -15.09
C SER A 171 1.80 -22.41 -13.85
N TYR A 172 2.55 -22.00 -12.83
CA TYR A 172 1.99 -21.38 -11.63
C TYR A 172 1.98 -19.85 -11.67
N HIS A 173 2.65 -19.23 -12.66
CA HIS A 173 2.84 -17.77 -12.69
C HIS A 173 1.52 -17.00 -12.68
N ASP A 174 0.53 -17.42 -13.47
CA ASP A 174 -0.77 -16.75 -13.51
C ASP A 174 -1.53 -16.89 -12.18
N ALA A 175 -1.52 -18.07 -11.57
CA ALA A 175 -2.21 -18.31 -10.30
C ALA A 175 -1.54 -17.53 -9.17
N TYR A 176 -0.21 -17.60 -9.07
CA TYR A 176 0.56 -16.89 -8.08
C TYR A 176 0.42 -15.38 -8.25
N ARG A 177 0.42 -14.88 -9.49
CA ARG A 177 0.23 -13.45 -9.71
C ARG A 177 -1.16 -12.98 -9.28
N GLN A 178 -2.21 -13.74 -9.59
CA GLN A 178 -3.56 -13.42 -9.14
C GLN A 178 -3.70 -13.37 -7.61
N ILE A 179 -3.11 -14.34 -6.92
CA ILE A 179 -3.37 -14.60 -5.49
C ILE A 179 -2.41 -13.84 -4.59
N ILE A 180 -1.13 -13.80 -4.96
CA ILE A 180 -0.04 -13.31 -4.12
C ILE A 180 0.50 -12.00 -4.66
N LEU A 181 1.03 -12.02 -5.89
CA LEU A 181 1.86 -10.91 -6.37
C LEU A 181 1.05 -9.63 -6.64
N PHE A 182 -0.11 -9.72 -7.30
CA PHE A 182 -0.91 -8.55 -7.66
C PHE A 182 -1.39 -7.76 -6.43
N PRO A 183 -2.00 -8.37 -5.38
CA PRO A 183 -2.38 -7.64 -4.18
C PRO A 183 -1.19 -6.92 -3.51
N ILE A 184 0.00 -7.52 -3.56
CA ILE A 184 1.23 -6.94 -2.98
C ILE A 184 1.75 -5.79 -3.85
N GLU A 185 1.86 -5.98 -5.17
CA GLU A 185 2.31 -4.95 -6.11
C GLU A 185 1.40 -3.71 -6.01
N LEU A 186 0.07 -3.90 -5.99
CA LEU A 186 -0.88 -2.80 -5.88
C LEU A 186 -0.75 -2.06 -4.54
N MET A 187 -0.77 -2.79 -3.42
CA MET A 187 -0.74 -2.15 -2.09
C MET A 187 0.62 -1.56 -1.76
N SER A 188 1.72 -2.19 -2.19
CA SER A 188 3.07 -1.61 -2.09
C SER A 188 3.15 -0.30 -2.88
N ASN A 189 2.62 -0.28 -4.11
CA ASN A 189 2.57 0.91 -4.94
C ASN A 189 1.72 2.03 -4.32
N LEU A 190 0.52 1.72 -3.81
CA LEU A 190 -0.35 2.71 -3.16
C LEU A 190 0.29 3.30 -1.89
N HIS A 191 0.94 2.48 -1.06
CA HIS A 191 1.66 2.97 0.12
C HIS A 191 2.82 3.89 -0.26
N GLN A 192 3.60 3.53 -1.28
CA GLN A 192 4.65 4.41 -1.81
C GLN A 192 4.05 5.72 -2.36
N MET A 193 2.91 5.66 -3.05
CA MET A 193 2.26 6.83 -3.66
C MET A 193 1.80 7.81 -2.57
N TYR A 194 1.10 7.32 -1.55
CA TYR A 194 0.63 8.18 -0.46
C TYR A 194 1.75 8.64 0.47
N PHE A 195 2.83 7.86 0.61
CA PHE A 195 4.06 8.32 1.26
C PHE A 195 4.72 9.46 0.47
N ALA A 196 4.85 9.32 -0.85
CA ALA A 196 5.36 10.37 -1.73
C ALA A 196 4.49 11.64 -1.66
N GLN A 197 3.16 11.49 -1.63
CA GLN A 197 2.26 12.61 -1.41
C GLN A 197 2.48 13.27 -0.04
N ALA A 198 2.63 12.49 1.03
CA ALA A 198 2.89 13.02 2.35
C ALA A 198 4.21 13.82 2.39
N GLN A 199 5.28 13.26 1.82
CA GLN A 199 6.60 13.91 1.71
C GLN A 199 6.51 15.21 0.90
N ASN A 200 5.81 15.17 -0.24
CA ASN A 200 5.55 16.34 -1.07
C ASN A 200 4.92 17.47 -0.25
N HIS A 201 3.85 17.16 0.50
CA HIS A 201 3.11 18.17 1.28
C HIS A 201 3.96 18.73 2.42
N ALA A 202 4.74 17.88 3.11
CA ALA A 202 5.62 18.30 4.19
C ALA A 202 6.74 19.24 3.69
N LEU A 203 7.43 18.85 2.61
CA LEU A 203 8.53 19.62 2.03
C LEU A 203 8.05 20.90 1.35
N TYR A 204 6.87 20.88 0.73
CA TYR A 204 6.29 22.07 0.13
C TYR A 204 6.00 23.15 1.18
N LYS A 205 5.46 22.78 2.35
CA LYS A 205 5.24 23.72 3.47
C LYS A 205 6.54 24.39 3.96
N GLN A 206 7.68 23.72 3.77
CA GLN A 206 9.00 24.25 4.13
C GLN A 206 9.64 25.11 3.02
N GLY A 207 9.00 25.19 1.84
CA GLY A 207 9.59 25.81 0.64
C GLY A 207 10.73 24.98 0.02
N ASN A 208 10.84 23.69 0.37
CA ASN A 208 11.96 22.85 -0.06
C ASN A 208 11.72 22.29 -1.48
N PRO A 209 12.64 22.54 -2.45
CA PRO A 209 12.50 22.05 -3.83
C PRO A 209 12.42 20.53 -3.97
N LYS A 210 12.88 19.75 -2.97
CA LYS A 210 12.67 18.28 -2.92
C LYS A 210 11.18 17.91 -3.02
N ALA A 211 10.25 18.81 -2.68
CA ALA A 211 8.82 18.60 -2.91
C ALA A 211 8.52 18.23 -4.37
N ASN A 212 9.21 18.82 -5.35
CA ASN A 212 8.99 18.55 -6.77
C ASN A 212 9.37 17.10 -7.14
N VAL A 213 10.46 16.58 -6.55
CA VAL A 213 10.89 15.18 -6.76
C VAL A 213 9.84 14.21 -6.24
N TRP A 214 9.26 14.49 -5.06
CA TRP A 214 8.18 13.67 -4.51
C TRP A 214 6.86 13.82 -5.27
N ALA A 215 6.61 14.96 -5.90
CA ALA A 215 5.48 15.11 -6.82
C ALA A 215 5.64 14.22 -8.05
N ASP A 216 6.82 14.25 -8.70
CA ASP A 216 7.12 13.39 -9.85
C ASP A 216 7.00 11.90 -9.48
N GLU A 217 7.47 11.52 -8.29
CA GLU A 217 7.37 10.15 -7.81
C GLU A 217 5.92 9.71 -7.55
N CYS A 218 5.09 10.57 -6.95
CA CYS A 218 3.66 10.29 -6.77
C CYS A 218 2.94 10.14 -8.11
N GLU A 219 3.24 10.98 -9.11
CA GLU A 219 2.69 10.86 -10.47
C GLU A 219 3.14 9.56 -11.15
N ARG A 220 4.41 9.17 -10.99
CA ARG A 220 4.96 7.91 -11.51
C ARG A 220 4.27 6.70 -10.90
N LEU A 221 4.04 6.71 -9.59
CA LEU A 221 3.37 5.63 -8.86
C LEU A 221 1.88 5.55 -9.18
N PHE A 222 1.20 6.69 -9.37
CA PHE A 222 -0.15 6.72 -9.90
C PHE A 222 -0.24 6.12 -11.31
N LYS A 223 0.73 6.40 -12.18
CA LYS A 223 0.80 5.73 -13.50
C LYS A 223 1.08 4.22 -13.34
N ARG A 224 2.00 3.82 -12.46
CA ARG A 224 2.33 2.41 -12.22
C ARG A 224 1.11 1.62 -11.75
N ASP A 225 0.25 2.20 -10.93
CA ASP A 225 -1.01 1.63 -10.49
C ASP A 225 -1.88 1.15 -11.67
N SER A 226 -2.15 2.05 -12.62
CA SER A 226 -2.91 1.72 -13.83
C SER A 226 -2.25 0.64 -14.69
N LEU A 227 -0.92 0.56 -14.72
CA LEU A 227 -0.18 -0.48 -15.44
C LEU A 227 -0.28 -1.84 -14.75
N ILE A 228 -0.31 -1.88 -13.41
CA ILE A 228 -0.53 -3.11 -12.63
C ILE A 228 -1.93 -3.67 -12.94
N CYS A 229 -2.96 -2.81 -12.94
CA CYS A 229 -4.32 -3.18 -13.33
C CYS A 229 -4.43 -3.59 -14.81
N ASP A 230 -3.81 -2.86 -15.74
CA ASP A 230 -3.78 -3.21 -17.17
C ASP A 230 -3.19 -4.61 -17.38
N TYR A 231 -2.06 -4.91 -16.72
CA TYR A 231 -1.44 -6.22 -16.82
C TYR A 231 -2.38 -7.33 -16.35
N TYR A 232 -3.03 -7.16 -15.20
CA TYR A 232 -3.97 -8.17 -14.67
C TYR A 232 -5.12 -8.42 -15.65
N ASN A 233 -5.73 -7.36 -16.18
CA ASN A 233 -6.92 -7.46 -17.01
C ASN A 233 -6.60 -7.96 -18.44
N HIS A 234 -5.50 -7.50 -19.04
CA HIS A 234 -5.28 -7.64 -20.47
C HIS A 234 -4.09 -8.53 -20.85
N LYS A 235 -3.17 -8.84 -19.91
CA LYS A 235 -1.93 -9.58 -20.21
C LYS A 235 -1.86 -10.92 -19.50
N MET A 236 -2.07 -10.93 -18.18
CA MET A 236 -2.04 -12.13 -17.35
C MET A 236 -3.06 -13.16 -17.84
N ALA A 237 -2.69 -14.44 -17.86
CA ALA A 237 -3.53 -15.53 -18.34
C ALA A 237 -4.15 -15.25 -19.73
N GLY A 238 -3.42 -14.55 -20.62
CA GLY A 238 -3.90 -14.19 -21.95
C GLY A 238 -5.12 -13.25 -21.95
N GLY A 239 -5.31 -12.45 -20.90
CA GLY A 239 -6.44 -11.53 -20.78
C GLY A 239 -7.75 -12.19 -20.31
N LYS A 240 -7.69 -13.42 -19.78
CA LYS A 240 -8.85 -14.17 -19.27
C LYS A 240 -9.69 -13.40 -18.25
N TRP A 241 -9.06 -12.54 -17.46
CA TRP A 241 -9.70 -11.82 -16.35
C TRP A 241 -9.97 -10.35 -16.65
N ASN A 242 -10.11 -10.00 -17.93
CA ASN A 242 -10.43 -8.65 -18.35
C ASN A 242 -11.72 -8.13 -17.67
N GLY A 243 -11.64 -6.94 -17.07
CA GLY A 243 -12.72 -6.30 -16.32
C GLY A 243 -12.70 -6.55 -14.82
N MET A 244 -11.94 -7.56 -14.35
CA MET A 244 -11.96 -7.99 -12.95
C MET A 244 -11.19 -7.06 -12.00
N MET A 245 -10.20 -6.30 -12.50
CA MET A 245 -9.43 -5.33 -11.70
C MET A 245 -9.62 -3.92 -12.25
N THR A 246 -10.88 -3.49 -12.32
CA THR A 246 -11.28 -2.16 -12.85
C THR A 246 -11.96 -1.27 -11.79
N GLN A 247 -12.05 -1.76 -10.55
CA GLN A 247 -12.66 -1.02 -9.45
C GLN A 247 -11.86 0.24 -9.12
N LYS A 248 -12.54 1.38 -9.05
CA LYS A 248 -11.95 2.66 -8.63
C LYS A 248 -11.51 2.59 -7.17
N HIS A 249 -10.30 3.04 -6.88
CA HIS A 249 -9.67 2.94 -5.55
C HIS A 249 -8.82 4.17 -5.16
N ILE A 250 -8.59 5.12 -6.07
CA ILE A 250 -7.81 6.35 -5.81
C ILE A 250 -8.67 7.58 -6.08
N GLY A 251 -9.08 8.28 -5.03
CA GLY A 251 -9.86 9.54 -5.17
C GLY A 251 -11.14 9.60 -4.34
N TYR A 252 -11.35 8.65 -3.43
CA TYR A 252 -12.48 8.67 -2.51
C TYR A 252 -12.51 9.96 -1.67
N LYS A 253 -13.62 10.69 -1.76
CA LYS A 253 -13.93 11.86 -0.93
C LYS A 253 -15.09 11.64 0.05
N SER A 254 -15.84 10.55 -0.14
CA SER A 254 -16.97 10.17 0.71
C SER A 254 -16.89 8.68 1.06
N TRP A 255 -18.00 8.09 1.50
CA TRP A 255 -18.09 6.65 1.69
C TRP A 255 -18.17 5.89 0.35
N ASN A 256 -18.77 6.50 -0.68
CA ASN A 256 -19.05 5.84 -1.96
C ASN A 256 -17.99 6.19 -3.02
N ASP A 257 -17.88 5.35 -4.04
CA ASP A 257 -17.07 5.60 -5.24
C ASP A 257 -17.81 6.39 -6.32
N ASP A 258 -18.60 7.37 -5.91
CA ASP A 258 -19.32 8.29 -6.79
C ASP A 258 -18.39 9.39 -7.33
N PHE A 259 -17.36 8.95 -8.05
CA PHE A 259 -16.42 9.77 -8.79
C PHE A 259 -16.09 9.09 -10.12
N GLU A 260 -15.75 9.86 -11.16
CA GLU A 260 -15.64 9.36 -12.54
C GLU A 260 -14.59 8.24 -12.69
N LYS A 261 -13.40 8.44 -12.12
CA LYS A 261 -12.22 7.59 -12.31
C LYS A 261 -11.16 7.85 -11.26
N ASP A 262 -10.20 6.93 -11.17
CA ASP A 262 -9.01 7.15 -10.36
C ASP A 262 -8.32 8.46 -10.74
N THR A 263 -7.99 9.26 -9.73
CA THR A 263 -7.44 10.61 -9.91
C THR A 263 -6.14 10.73 -9.13
N CYS A 264 -5.09 11.20 -9.80
CA CYS A 264 -3.80 11.44 -9.15
C CYS A 264 -4.00 12.35 -7.91
N PRO A 265 -3.44 12.00 -6.75
CA PRO A 265 -3.61 12.81 -5.56
C PRO A 265 -3.12 14.25 -5.76
N GLU A 266 -3.68 15.21 -5.00
CA GLU A 266 -3.22 16.61 -5.07
C GLU A 266 -1.75 16.71 -4.65
N LEU A 267 -0.96 17.43 -5.44
CA LEU A 267 0.48 17.62 -5.27
C LEU A 267 0.83 19.10 -5.42
N PHE A 268 1.88 19.52 -4.73
CA PHE A 268 2.36 20.90 -4.77
C PHE A 268 3.77 20.98 -5.32
N ARG A 269 4.06 22.02 -6.09
CA ARG A 269 5.39 22.25 -6.66
C ARG A 269 5.93 23.60 -6.24
N VAL A 270 7.16 23.62 -5.74
CA VAL A 270 7.87 24.85 -5.44
C VAL A 270 8.33 25.46 -6.77
N THR A 271 7.83 26.66 -7.06
CA THR A 271 8.29 27.49 -8.17
C THR A 271 8.96 28.73 -7.58
N SER A 272 10.14 29.09 -8.05
CA SER A 272 10.88 30.24 -7.54
C SER A 272 11.15 31.21 -8.69
N LYS A 273 10.51 32.39 -8.65
CA LYS A 273 10.96 33.57 -9.42
C LYS A 273 12.04 34.38 -8.66
N ASP A 274 12.10 34.28 -7.32
CA ASP A 274 12.92 35.13 -6.44
C ASP A 274 14.07 34.39 -5.69
N GLY A 275 14.31 33.13 -6.05
CA GLY A 275 15.28 32.23 -5.42
C GLY A 275 14.66 31.29 -4.38
N VAL A 276 15.25 30.12 -4.19
CA VAL A 276 14.83 29.12 -3.20
C VAL A 276 15.12 29.65 -1.78
N ILE A 277 14.10 29.69 -0.91
CA ILE A 277 14.23 29.98 0.53
C ILE A 277 13.75 28.76 1.31
N ILE A 278 14.68 28.07 1.99
CA ILE A 278 14.38 26.84 2.74
C ILE A 278 14.13 27.18 4.20
N SER A 279 13.00 26.73 4.75
CA SER A 279 12.70 26.90 6.17
C SER A 279 13.37 25.81 7.02
N GLU A 280 13.74 26.15 8.25
CA GLU A 280 14.22 25.14 9.19
C GLU A 280 13.15 24.08 9.51
N ASN A 281 13.63 22.91 9.89
CA ASN A 281 12.84 21.84 10.47
C ASN A 281 13.58 21.32 11.72
N ASN A 282 12.91 21.34 12.88
CA ASN A 282 13.49 20.92 14.17
C ASN A 282 14.85 21.54 14.50
N GLY A 283 15.02 22.84 14.19
CA GLY A 283 16.26 23.58 14.45
C GLY A 283 17.41 23.30 13.47
N VAL A 284 17.14 22.60 12.36
CA VAL A 284 18.13 22.30 11.32
C VAL A 284 17.59 22.77 9.96
N VAL A 285 18.45 23.38 9.16
CA VAL A 285 18.17 23.64 7.74
C VAL A 285 19.02 22.68 6.91
N GLU A 286 18.37 21.77 6.20
CA GLU A 286 19.02 20.85 5.27
C GLU A 286 18.95 21.42 3.86
N ILE A 287 20.12 21.64 3.23
CA ILE A 287 20.22 22.21 1.88
C ILE A 287 21.08 21.30 1.01
N GLU A 288 20.49 20.77 -0.05
CA GLU A 288 21.26 20.09 -1.10
C GLU A 288 21.94 21.13 -1.98
N ALA A 289 23.19 20.87 -2.36
CA ALA A 289 24.01 21.77 -3.16
C ALA A 289 23.31 22.37 -4.41
N PRO A 290 22.53 21.60 -5.22
CA PRO A 290 21.84 22.16 -6.39
C PRO A 290 20.71 23.15 -6.06
N TYR A 291 20.21 23.18 -4.82
CA TYR A 291 19.07 24.04 -4.43
C TYR A 291 19.53 25.41 -3.93
N TYR A 292 20.32 26.10 -4.75
CA TYR A 292 20.81 27.46 -4.48
C TYR A 292 19.77 28.54 -4.83
N SER A 293 19.86 29.69 -4.15
CA SER A 293 19.03 30.87 -4.46
C SER A 293 19.59 31.65 -5.66
N SER A 294 20.92 31.75 -5.76
CA SER A 294 21.61 32.35 -6.90
C SER A 294 23.02 31.81 -7.01
N LYS A 295 23.62 31.93 -8.19
CA LYS A 295 25.03 31.61 -8.43
C LYS A 295 25.67 32.68 -9.31
N THR A 296 26.96 32.88 -9.13
CA THR A 296 27.81 33.69 -9.99
C THR A 296 28.91 32.79 -10.51
N ASP A 297 29.01 32.65 -11.83
CA ASP A 297 30.11 31.93 -12.48
C ASP A 297 31.37 32.80 -12.47
N ALA A 298 32.55 32.18 -12.56
CA ALA A 298 33.78 32.91 -12.85
C ALA A 298 33.82 33.28 -14.34
N ALA A 299 34.83 34.08 -14.72
CA ALA A 299 35.01 34.51 -16.12
C ALA A 299 35.07 33.34 -17.12
N GLU A 300 35.72 32.24 -16.73
CA GLU A 300 35.93 31.07 -17.61
C GLU A 300 35.48 29.73 -16.98
N ALA A 301 35.14 29.69 -15.69
CA ALA A 301 34.65 28.49 -15.01
C ALA A 301 33.19 28.68 -14.55
N LYS A 302 32.30 27.76 -14.91
CA LYS A 302 30.87 27.81 -14.64
C LYS A 302 30.44 26.77 -13.63
N TRP A 303 29.54 27.14 -12.73
CA TRP A 303 28.90 26.20 -11.83
C TRP A 303 28.04 25.22 -12.63
N THR A 304 28.32 23.95 -12.45
CA THR A 304 27.71 22.81 -13.11
C THR A 304 27.30 21.79 -12.06
N GLU A 305 26.08 21.27 -12.18
CA GLU A 305 25.61 20.16 -11.37
C GLU A 305 26.21 18.84 -11.89
N ILE A 306 26.68 17.99 -10.98
CA ILE A 306 27.01 16.60 -11.26
C ILE A 306 25.91 15.74 -10.62
N PRO A 307 24.94 15.23 -11.41
CA PRO A 307 23.87 14.39 -10.89
C PRO A 307 24.41 13.17 -10.13
N PHE A 308 23.75 12.79 -9.02
CA PHE A 308 24.07 11.63 -8.18
C PHE A 308 25.45 11.65 -7.48
N MET A 309 26.24 12.71 -7.59
CA MET A 309 27.51 12.82 -6.88
C MET A 309 27.29 13.05 -5.39
N GLY A 310 27.90 12.20 -4.55
CA GLY A 310 27.87 12.33 -3.09
C GLY A 310 26.98 11.30 -2.40
N LYS A 311 26.46 11.66 -1.22
CA LYS A 311 25.62 10.77 -0.37
C LYS A 311 24.12 11.01 -0.54
N SER A 312 23.72 12.01 -1.32
CA SER A 312 22.34 12.49 -1.42
C SER A 312 22.00 12.85 -2.88
N VAL A 313 21.48 14.06 -3.16
CA VAL A 313 20.91 14.43 -4.47
C VAL A 313 21.97 14.58 -5.56
N SER A 314 22.91 15.51 -5.39
CA SER A 314 23.96 15.80 -6.37
C SER A 314 25.01 16.73 -5.76
N ALA A 315 26.07 17.03 -6.53
CA ALA A 315 27.07 18.02 -6.16
C ALA A 315 27.09 19.18 -7.18
N MET A 316 27.46 20.37 -6.72
CA MET A 316 27.79 21.51 -7.57
C MET A 316 29.30 21.67 -7.66
N THR A 317 29.83 21.94 -8.86
CA THR A 317 31.27 22.18 -9.09
C THR A 317 31.51 23.25 -10.15
N LEU A 318 32.70 23.82 -10.22
CA LEU A 318 33.08 24.81 -11.24
C LEU A 318 33.88 24.16 -12.37
N MET A 319 33.39 24.24 -13.62
CA MET A 319 34.02 23.63 -14.79
C MET A 319 34.28 24.63 -15.92
N PRO A 320 35.35 24.45 -16.73
CA PRO A 320 36.35 23.40 -16.62
C PRO A 320 37.36 23.65 -15.48
N TYR A 321 37.88 22.57 -14.88
CA TYR A 321 38.75 22.61 -13.69
C TYR A 321 40.10 23.29 -13.91
N THR A 322 40.48 23.55 -15.16
CA THR A 322 41.76 24.16 -15.54
C THR A 322 41.71 25.69 -15.57
N LYS A 323 40.55 26.29 -15.26
CA LYS A 323 40.33 27.74 -15.33
C LYS A 323 40.23 28.35 -13.94
N SER A 324 40.52 29.65 -13.86
CA SER A 324 40.43 30.40 -12.61
C SER A 324 38.99 30.45 -12.11
N VAL A 325 38.82 30.19 -10.81
CA VAL A 325 37.52 30.25 -10.11
C VAL A 325 37.28 31.58 -9.39
N LYS A 326 38.20 32.55 -9.55
CA LYS A 326 38.13 33.84 -8.84
C LYS A 326 36.82 34.57 -9.18
N GLY A 327 36.07 34.96 -8.15
CA GLY A 327 34.80 35.67 -8.28
C GLY A 327 33.57 34.78 -8.43
N ALA A 328 33.73 33.45 -8.59
CA ALA A 328 32.60 32.54 -8.56
C ALA A 328 32.02 32.44 -7.13
N SER A 329 30.71 32.33 -7.03
CA SER A 329 30.01 32.12 -5.75
C SER A 329 28.70 31.37 -5.96
N ILE A 330 28.23 30.70 -4.91
CA ILE A 330 26.91 30.07 -4.85
C ILE A 330 26.25 30.53 -3.54
N THR A 331 25.02 31.01 -3.63
CA THR A 331 24.32 31.65 -2.50
C THR A 331 23.08 30.85 -2.13
N TYR A 332 22.91 30.57 -0.85
CA TYR A 332 21.76 29.89 -0.28
C TYR A 332 21.00 30.85 0.63
N LYS A 333 19.67 30.82 0.57
CA LYS A 333 18.79 31.58 1.48
C LYS A 333 17.98 30.60 2.32
N PHE A 334 17.89 30.86 3.62
CA PHE A 334 17.11 30.05 4.54
C PHE A 334 16.47 30.90 5.64
N LYS A 335 15.46 30.34 6.30
CA LYS A 335 14.75 30.95 7.42
C LYS A 335 14.87 30.06 8.66
N MET A 336 15.54 30.58 9.69
CA MET A 336 15.60 29.98 11.03
C MET A 336 14.46 30.54 11.89
N GLN A 337 13.89 29.73 12.79
CA GLN A 337 13.04 30.25 13.84
C GLN A 337 13.92 30.73 14.99
N VAL A 338 13.76 31.99 15.39
CA VAL A 338 14.42 32.50 16.59
C VAL A 338 13.60 31.97 17.77
N ARG A 339 14.14 31.00 18.52
CA ARG A 339 13.53 30.60 19.80
C ARG A 339 13.49 31.83 20.72
N GLN A 340 12.29 32.25 21.11
CA GLN A 340 12.07 33.18 22.22
C GLN A 340 12.16 32.45 23.54
#